data_AF-A0A960RTG8-F1
#
_entry.id   AF-A0A960RTG8-F1
#
_cell.length_a   1.000
_cell.length_b   1.000
_cell.length_c   1.000
_cell.angle_alpha   90.00
_cell.angle_beta   90.00
_cell.angle_gamma   90.00
#
_symmetry.space_group_name_H-M   'P 1'
#
loop_
_entity.id
_entity.type
_entity.pdbx_description
1 polymer ?
#
loop_
_entity_poly.entity_id
_entity_poly.type
_entity_poly.pdbx_seq_one_letter_code
_entity_poly.pdbx_strand_id
1 'polypeptide(L)'
;MIRIAHISDLHFSKISLSPWQFFSKEWLGNANLLLNRGKDYWNERPFSLLPIFKEKGVTHVIISGDLTTSSSHHEYRMAERFIHCLKEAGITVFLIPGNHDHYTRKADRERRFYRYFPSPRGNDFTLEAHGVTSFPLTKGWNLVLLDTSLATSLVSSNGLFSETIEKNLKSLLAKLNPKENILLVNHFPFFQHDLPKRQLIRGEHLQDIISSYPNIQIYLHGHTHRRTLADLRPNGLPLICDSGSTGHKTGSWNLMELSQNSLELSVHKWEESWNVIDTQTFSFEAKPWYANGLRFKCTGCGKCCTGAGFVWLQEEDTHNLSKHFNLSREAFMKKYTRQVGFDSALLEDPKDGDCIFLKDKRFCEVYEARPKQCRTFPWWPDIMKSPSHWEDEKSRCEGLDHEEAPLISIDEIKKNLESS
;
A
#
# COMPACT_ATOMS: atom_id res chain seq x y z
N MET A 1 -9.24 0.26 -12.03
CA MET A 1 -7.98 -0.50 -12.15
C MET A 1 -7.08 0.29 -13.08
N ILE A 2 -5.80 0.43 -12.74
CA ILE A 2 -4.79 1.18 -13.50
C ILE A 2 -3.64 0.21 -13.83
N ARG A 3 -3.04 0.35 -15.02
CA ARG A 3 -1.91 -0.48 -15.45
C ARG A 3 -0.67 0.38 -15.54
N ILE A 4 0.30 0.07 -14.68
CA ILE A 4 1.51 0.87 -14.48
C ILE A 4 2.70 0.01 -14.91
N ALA A 5 3.53 0.52 -15.81
CA ALA A 5 4.84 -0.07 -16.06
C ALA A 5 5.89 0.62 -15.19
N HIS A 6 6.56 -0.14 -14.33
CA HIS A 6 7.71 0.32 -13.56
C HIS A 6 9.00 -0.10 -14.26
N ILE A 7 9.74 0.90 -14.73
CA ILE A 7 11.03 0.76 -15.40
C ILE A 7 12.10 1.57 -14.65
N SER A 8 13.36 1.18 -14.79
CA SER A 8 14.49 1.85 -14.15
C SER A 8 15.77 1.61 -14.92
N ASP A 9 16.78 2.43 -14.64
CA ASP A 9 18.16 2.20 -15.07
C ASP A 9 18.23 1.97 -16.60
N LEU A 10 17.72 2.97 -17.34
CA LEU A 10 17.70 2.97 -18.80
C LEU A 10 19.09 3.17 -19.37
N HIS A 11 19.92 3.97 -18.69
CA HIS A 11 21.32 4.24 -19.04
C HIS A 11 21.52 4.56 -20.52
N PHE A 12 20.72 5.49 -21.07
CA PHE A 12 20.98 6.02 -22.41
C PHE A 12 22.42 6.54 -22.46
N SER A 13 23.13 6.15 -23.51
CA SER A 13 24.57 6.43 -23.65
C SER A 13 24.93 6.82 -25.07
N LYS A 14 25.83 7.78 -25.21
CA LYS A 14 26.44 8.13 -26.50
C LYS A 14 27.90 8.46 -26.30
N ILE A 15 28.78 7.69 -26.93
CA ILE A 15 30.23 7.96 -26.89
C ILE A 15 30.50 9.29 -27.59
N SER A 16 31.13 10.23 -26.88
CA SER A 16 31.55 11.52 -27.42
C SER A 16 33.08 11.54 -27.59
N LEU A 17 33.57 11.75 -28.81
CA LEU A 17 34.99 11.76 -29.16
C LEU A 17 35.58 13.18 -29.22
N SER A 18 35.08 14.12 -28.42
CA SER A 18 35.54 15.51 -28.49
C SER A 18 36.95 15.68 -27.88
N PRO A 19 37.93 16.27 -28.60
CA PRO A 19 39.30 16.48 -28.10
C PRO A 19 39.40 17.36 -26.85
N TRP A 20 38.39 18.20 -26.60
CA TRP A 20 38.35 19.11 -25.44
C TRP A 20 37.83 18.42 -24.15
N GLN A 21 37.33 17.19 -24.24
CA GLN A 21 36.85 16.42 -23.09
C GLN A 21 37.98 15.71 -22.32
N PHE A 22 39.20 15.61 -22.88
CA PHE A 22 40.36 14.95 -22.25
C PHE A 22 40.78 15.55 -20.89
N PHE A 23 40.21 16.69 -20.47
CA PHE A 23 40.46 17.34 -19.19
C PHE A 23 39.23 17.36 -18.24
N SER A 24 38.16 16.61 -18.51
CA SER A 24 36.91 16.61 -17.71
C SER A 24 36.41 15.21 -17.31
N LYS A 25 35.54 15.14 -16.27
CA LYS A 25 34.90 13.90 -15.79
C LYS A 25 34.12 13.13 -16.89
N GLU A 26 33.75 13.80 -17.99
CA GLU A 26 33.04 13.19 -19.12
C GLU A 26 33.94 12.20 -19.90
N TRP A 27 35.26 12.42 -19.94
CA TRP A 27 36.20 11.52 -20.63
C TRP A 27 36.42 10.19 -19.91
N LEU A 28 36.47 10.19 -18.57
CA LEU A 28 36.54 8.95 -17.78
C LEU A 28 35.24 8.14 -17.88
N GLY A 29 34.09 8.83 -17.94
CA GLY A 29 32.80 8.21 -18.26
C GLY A 29 32.86 7.53 -19.63
N ASN A 30 33.28 8.24 -20.68
CA ASN A 30 33.46 7.69 -22.03
C ASN A 30 34.48 6.55 -22.09
N ALA A 31 35.59 6.62 -21.37
CA ALA A 31 36.60 5.56 -21.32
C ALA A 31 36.06 4.27 -20.64
N ASN A 32 35.30 4.40 -19.55
CA ASN A 32 34.65 3.24 -18.90
C ASN A 32 33.48 2.69 -19.75
N LEU A 33 32.77 3.55 -20.49
CA LEU A 33 31.76 3.17 -21.48
C LEU A 33 32.38 2.40 -22.65
N LEU A 34 33.53 2.84 -23.15
CA LEU A 34 34.30 2.18 -24.22
C LEU A 34 34.92 0.84 -23.78
N LEU A 35 35.38 0.73 -22.53
CA LEU A 35 36.10 -0.45 -22.03
C LEU A 35 35.17 -1.54 -21.45
N ASN A 36 34.09 -1.19 -20.75
CA ASN A 36 33.29 -2.16 -19.98
C ASN A 36 31.77 -2.08 -20.12
N ARG A 37 31.15 -0.89 -20.27
CA ARG A 37 29.66 -0.75 -20.19
C ARG A 37 28.92 -0.63 -21.52
N GLY A 38 29.53 -0.11 -22.58
CA GLY A 38 28.85 0.16 -23.86
C GLY A 38 28.37 -1.08 -24.62
N LYS A 39 28.83 -2.28 -24.24
CA LYS A 39 28.39 -3.56 -24.82
C LYS A 39 27.12 -4.11 -24.15
N ASP A 40 26.85 -3.71 -22.91
CA ASP A 40 25.82 -4.29 -22.06
C ASP A 40 24.53 -3.44 -22.03
N TYR A 41 24.56 -2.21 -22.53
CA TYR A 41 23.41 -1.29 -22.56
C TYR A 41 23.03 -0.88 -23.97
N TRP A 42 21.76 -1.08 -24.33
CA TRP A 42 21.29 -0.86 -25.69
C TRP A 42 20.23 0.24 -25.71
N ASN A 43 20.56 1.36 -26.36
CA ASN A 43 19.68 2.53 -26.44
C ASN A 43 18.31 2.24 -27.06
N GLU A 44 18.19 1.22 -27.92
CA GLU A 44 16.92 0.82 -28.54
C GLU A 44 16.05 -0.03 -27.61
N ARG A 45 16.61 -0.58 -26.51
CA ARG A 45 15.91 -1.49 -25.61
C ARG A 45 14.67 -0.84 -24.96
N PRO A 46 14.74 0.39 -24.40
CA PRO A 46 13.54 1.04 -23.88
C PRO A 46 12.46 1.25 -24.95
N PHE A 47 12.82 1.58 -26.19
CA PHE A 47 11.85 1.80 -27.28
C PHE A 47 11.09 0.53 -27.67
N SER A 48 11.69 -0.66 -27.50
CA SER A 48 11.01 -1.94 -27.73
C SER A 48 9.79 -2.17 -26.81
N LEU A 49 9.67 -1.42 -25.71
CA LEU A 49 8.54 -1.49 -24.79
C LEU A 49 7.27 -0.81 -25.32
N LEU A 50 7.40 0.17 -26.22
CA LEU A 50 6.25 0.93 -26.75
C LEU A 50 5.13 0.04 -27.32
N PRO A 51 5.40 -0.93 -28.23
CA PRO A 51 4.36 -1.83 -28.72
C PRO A 51 3.76 -2.70 -27.61
N ILE A 52 4.56 -3.15 -26.65
CA ILE A 52 4.12 -4.00 -25.53
C ILE A 52 3.23 -3.22 -24.57
N PHE A 53 3.57 -1.98 -24.28
CA PHE A 53 2.77 -1.09 -23.44
C PHE A 53 1.41 -0.85 -24.07
N LYS A 54 1.37 -0.64 -25.39
CA LYS A 54 0.11 -0.52 -26.14
C LYS A 54 -0.71 -1.81 -26.06
N GLU A 55 -0.10 -2.96 -26.32
CA GLU A 55 -0.75 -4.28 -26.28
C GLU A 55 -1.34 -4.58 -24.90
N LYS A 56 -0.57 -4.31 -23.83
CA LYS A 56 -0.98 -4.56 -22.44
C LYS A 56 -1.90 -3.47 -21.88
N GLY A 57 -2.16 -2.41 -22.63
CA GLY A 57 -2.99 -1.29 -22.18
C GLY A 57 -2.38 -0.54 -20.98
N VAL A 58 -1.07 -0.39 -20.96
CA VAL A 58 -0.36 0.43 -19.96
C VAL A 58 -0.81 1.88 -20.12
N THR A 59 -1.28 2.47 -19.02
CA THR A 59 -1.73 3.87 -19.01
C THR A 59 -0.74 4.79 -18.30
N HIS A 60 0.12 4.22 -17.46
CA HIS A 60 1.09 4.96 -16.67
C HIS A 60 2.47 4.29 -16.72
N VAL A 61 3.52 5.10 -16.78
CA VAL A 61 4.91 4.64 -16.65
C VAL A 61 5.55 5.37 -15.49
N ILE A 62 6.13 4.61 -14.57
CA ILE A 62 6.97 5.14 -13.48
C ILE A 62 8.43 4.78 -13.81
N ILE A 63 9.28 5.80 -13.89
CA ILE A 63 10.72 5.66 -14.11
C ILE A 63 11.48 5.99 -12.84
N SER A 64 12.06 4.99 -12.18
CA SER A 64 12.73 5.15 -10.88
C SER A 64 14.22 5.53 -10.97
N GLY A 65 14.60 6.34 -11.97
CA GLY A 65 15.94 6.92 -12.09
C GLY A 65 16.88 6.26 -13.11
N ASP A 66 18.07 6.85 -13.20
CA ASP A 66 19.18 6.48 -14.09
C ASP A 66 18.76 6.43 -15.58
N LEU A 67 18.27 7.57 -16.07
CA LEU A 67 17.97 7.77 -17.48
C LEU A 67 19.25 7.81 -18.32
N THR A 68 20.28 8.48 -17.82
CA THR A 68 21.53 8.76 -18.53
C THR A 68 22.69 7.98 -17.91
N THR A 69 23.82 7.85 -18.61
CA THR A 69 25.04 7.24 -18.03
C THR A 69 26.00 8.29 -17.47
N SER A 70 26.08 9.47 -18.07
CA SER A 70 27.06 10.51 -17.74
C SER A 70 26.46 11.90 -17.56
N SER A 71 25.13 11.99 -17.53
CA SER A 71 24.36 13.24 -17.50
C SER A 71 24.66 14.19 -18.66
N SER A 72 25.06 13.68 -19.83
CA SER A 72 25.35 14.54 -20.98
C SER A 72 24.07 15.05 -21.66
N HIS A 73 24.13 16.22 -22.31
CA HIS A 73 22.99 16.76 -23.05
C HIS A 73 22.48 15.82 -24.16
N HIS A 74 23.37 15.02 -24.76
CA HIS A 74 22.99 14.06 -25.80
C HIS A 74 22.17 12.91 -25.23
N GLU A 75 22.59 12.35 -24.09
CA GLU A 75 21.86 11.29 -23.39
C GLU A 75 20.50 11.79 -22.92
N TYR A 76 20.44 13.02 -22.39
CA TYR A 76 19.18 13.65 -22.00
C TYR A 76 18.22 13.83 -23.17
N ARG A 77 18.69 14.23 -24.35
CA ARG A 77 17.85 14.29 -25.57
C ARG A 77 17.33 12.93 -26.01
N MET A 78 18.10 11.86 -25.80
CA MET A 78 17.63 10.50 -26.09
C MET A 78 16.54 10.07 -25.11
N ALA A 79 16.72 10.34 -23.82
CA ALA A 79 15.71 10.10 -22.80
C ALA A 79 14.44 10.93 -23.05
N GLU A 80 14.59 12.21 -23.42
CA GLU A 80 13.48 13.09 -23.80
C GLU A 80 12.70 12.56 -25.00
N ARG A 81 13.39 12.07 -26.04
CA ARG A 81 12.73 11.42 -27.17
C ARG A 81 11.92 10.20 -26.75
N PHE A 82 12.48 9.34 -25.88
CA PHE A 82 11.76 8.17 -25.37
C PHE A 82 10.50 8.57 -24.57
N ILE A 83 10.64 9.54 -23.66
CA ILE A 83 9.52 10.05 -22.86
C ILE A 83 8.46 10.72 -23.75
N HIS A 84 8.88 11.45 -24.79
CA HIS A 84 7.97 12.01 -25.78
C HIS A 84 7.18 10.91 -26.49
N CYS A 85 7.81 9.82 -26.92
CA CYS A 85 7.12 8.68 -27.53
C CYS A 85 6.09 8.04 -26.59
N LEU A 86 6.38 7.95 -25.28
CA LEU A 86 5.41 7.48 -24.30
C LEU A 86 4.19 8.41 -24.20
N LYS A 87 4.43 9.73 -24.11
CA LYS A 87 3.36 10.73 -24.03
C LYS A 87 2.48 10.76 -25.29
N GLU A 88 3.09 10.67 -26.47
CA GLU A 88 2.37 10.57 -27.75
C GLU A 88 1.50 9.31 -27.83
N ALA A 89 1.90 8.23 -27.15
CA ALA A 89 1.09 7.03 -27.01
C ALA A 89 -0.05 7.16 -25.98
N GLY A 90 -0.25 8.34 -25.40
CA GLY A 90 -1.27 8.61 -24.38
C GLY A 90 -0.92 8.11 -22.98
N ILE A 91 0.36 7.80 -22.72
CA ILE A 91 0.83 7.28 -21.43
C ILE A 91 1.24 8.44 -20.52
N THR A 92 0.70 8.45 -19.31
CA THR A 92 1.14 9.36 -18.24
C THR A 92 2.48 8.91 -17.70
N VAL A 93 3.48 9.80 -17.67
CA VAL A 93 4.84 9.47 -17.22
C VAL A 93 5.17 10.19 -15.91
N PHE A 94 5.58 9.42 -14.91
CA PHE A 94 6.19 9.91 -13.68
C PHE A 94 7.66 9.48 -13.66
N LEU A 95 8.56 10.39 -13.32
CA LEU A 95 9.98 10.05 -13.24
C LEU A 95 10.67 10.78 -12.08
N ILE A 96 11.67 10.13 -11.53
CA ILE A 96 12.65 10.70 -10.58
C ILE A 96 14.06 10.54 -11.17
N PRO A 97 15.04 11.36 -10.77
CA PRO A 97 16.43 11.15 -11.18
C PRO A 97 17.08 9.99 -10.41
N GLY A 98 18.11 9.41 -11.01
CA GLY A 98 19.06 8.53 -10.32
C GLY A 98 20.44 9.17 -10.14
N ASN A 99 21.40 8.42 -9.59
CA ASN A 99 22.74 8.95 -9.36
C ASN A 99 23.50 9.27 -10.67
N HIS A 100 23.21 8.57 -11.76
CA HIS A 100 23.82 8.85 -13.06
C HIS A 100 23.19 10.07 -13.77
N ASP A 101 22.04 10.56 -13.31
CA ASP A 101 21.43 11.79 -13.81
C ASP A 101 22.04 13.04 -13.16
N HIS A 102 22.64 12.89 -11.97
CA HIS A 102 23.43 13.91 -11.27
C HIS A 102 24.96 13.65 -11.31
N TYR A 103 25.42 12.80 -12.23
CA TYR A 103 26.78 12.24 -12.27
C TYR A 103 27.91 13.27 -12.24
N THR A 104 27.73 14.44 -12.89
CA THR A 104 28.72 15.52 -12.88
C THR A 104 28.28 16.67 -11.97
N ARG A 105 29.23 17.23 -11.19
CA ARG A 105 29.00 18.45 -10.38
C ARG A 105 28.44 19.61 -11.20
N LYS A 106 28.78 19.67 -12.50
CA LYS A 106 28.24 20.67 -13.42
C LYS A 106 26.76 20.42 -13.71
N ALA A 107 26.39 19.19 -14.08
CA ALA A 107 24.99 18.83 -14.35
C ALA A 107 24.11 19.05 -13.13
N ASP A 108 24.59 18.66 -11.96
CA ASP A 108 23.88 18.83 -10.68
C ASP A 108 23.69 20.30 -10.31
N ARG A 109 24.76 21.11 -10.34
CA ARG A 109 24.67 22.56 -10.10
C ARG A 109 23.75 23.27 -11.09
N GLU A 110 23.72 22.83 -12.34
CA GLU A 110 22.84 23.37 -13.36
C GLU A 110 21.40 22.87 -13.25
N ARG A 111 21.11 21.92 -12.35
CA ARG A 111 19.83 21.20 -12.28
C ARG A 111 19.43 20.64 -13.65
N ARG A 112 20.40 20.06 -14.37
CA ARG A 112 20.24 19.69 -15.78
C ARG A 112 19.08 18.71 -16.01
N PHE A 113 18.93 17.70 -15.16
CA PHE A 113 17.79 16.78 -15.20
C PHE A 113 16.46 17.55 -15.26
N TYR A 114 16.25 18.48 -14.34
CA TYR A 114 15.01 19.25 -14.23
C TYR A 114 14.77 20.24 -15.38
N ARG A 115 15.82 20.65 -16.10
CA ARG A 115 15.66 21.45 -17.34
C ARG A 115 15.04 20.64 -18.47
N TYR A 116 15.34 19.35 -18.56
CA TYR A 116 14.75 18.44 -19.55
C TYR A 116 13.42 17.86 -19.06
N PHE A 117 13.32 17.61 -17.75
CA PHE A 117 12.16 16.98 -17.12
C PHE A 117 11.67 17.83 -15.94
N PRO A 118 10.95 18.93 -16.22
CA PRO A 118 10.39 19.77 -15.17
C PRO A 118 9.46 18.95 -14.27
N SER A 119 9.65 19.04 -12.95
CA SER A 119 8.79 18.37 -11.98
C SER A 119 7.49 19.16 -11.82
N PRO A 120 6.32 18.57 -12.11
CA PRO A 120 5.04 19.19 -11.76
C PRO A 120 4.93 19.40 -10.24
N ARG A 121 4.12 20.38 -9.84
CA ARG A 121 3.82 20.64 -8.42
C ARG A 121 2.67 19.75 -7.96
N GLY A 122 2.84 19.16 -6.79
CA GLY A 122 1.85 18.30 -6.13
C GLY A 122 1.87 18.51 -4.62
N ASN A 123 0.70 18.81 -4.04
CA ASN A 123 0.53 19.13 -2.61
C ASN A 123 1.48 20.23 -2.08
N ASP A 124 1.75 21.25 -2.93
CA ASP A 124 2.69 22.36 -2.73
C ASP A 124 4.19 22.02 -2.90
N PHE A 125 4.53 20.77 -3.19
CA PHE A 125 5.91 20.32 -3.33
C PHE A 125 6.28 19.99 -4.78
N THR A 126 7.56 20.11 -5.09
CA THR A 126 8.18 19.72 -6.37
C THR A 126 9.46 18.95 -6.06
N LEU A 127 9.82 17.99 -6.91
CA LEU A 127 11.09 17.27 -6.76
C LEU A 127 12.28 18.23 -6.78
N GLU A 128 12.31 19.16 -7.74
CA GLU A 128 13.44 20.09 -7.92
C GLU A 128 13.72 20.96 -6.68
N ALA A 129 12.68 21.53 -6.07
CA ALA A 129 12.85 22.47 -4.96
C ALA A 129 12.84 21.78 -3.59
N HIS A 130 12.14 20.66 -3.45
CA HIS A 130 11.85 20.05 -2.15
C HIS A 130 12.37 18.61 -2.00
N GLY A 131 12.78 17.97 -3.10
CA GLY A 131 13.14 16.55 -3.14
C GLY A 131 11.95 15.60 -3.04
N VAL A 132 10.71 16.12 -2.97
CA VAL A 132 9.48 15.34 -2.85
C VAL A 132 8.36 15.95 -3.67
N THR A 133 7.45 15.11 -4.16
CA THR A 133 6.14 15.54 -4.68
C THR A 133 5.15 14.39 -4.62
N SER A 134 3.87 14.67 -4.86
CA SER A 134 2.83 13.62 -4.85
C SER A 134 1.65 13.92 -5.76
N PHE A 135 1.01 12.86 -6.24
CA PHE A 135 -0.14 12.92 -7.13
C PHE A 135 -1.16 11.85 -6.75
N PRO A 136 -2.47 12.10 -6.89
CA PRO A 136 -3.45 11.02 -6.92
C PRO A 136 -3.11 10.06 -8.05
N LEU A 137 -3.04 8.76 -7.76
CA LEU A 137 -2.68 7.74 -8.75
C LEU A 137 -3.93 7.03 -9.28
N THR A 138 -4.75 6.52 -8.37
CA THR A 138 -6.06 5.95 -8.66
C THR A 138 -6.91 6.01 -7.39
N LYS A 139 -8.18 5.58 -7.44
CA LYS A 139 -9.06 5.61 -6.27
C LYS A 139 -8.43 4.88 -5.09
N GLY A 140 -8.23 5.59 -3.97
CA GLY A 140 -7.62 5.05 -2.76
C GLY A 140 -6.09 4.97 -2.78
N TRP A 141 -5.42 5.54 -3.79
CA TRP A 141 -3.96 5.49 -3.94
C TRP A 141 -3.36 6.85 -4.28
N ASN A 142 -2.32 7.23 -3.53
CA ASN A 142 -1.42 8.33 -3.85
C ASN A 142 -0.06 7.81 -4.31
N LEU A 143 0.51 8.48 -5.29
CA LEU A 143 1.90 8.34 -5.71
C LEU A 143 2.74 9.39 -4.98
N VAL A 144 3.81 8.95 -4.32
CA VAL A 144 4.82 9.84 -3.73
C VAL A 144 6.14 9.61 -4.45
N LEU A 145 6.72 10.67 -4.99
CA LEU A 145 8.01 10.63 -5.67
C LEU A 145 9.06 11.28 -4.76
N LEU A 146 10.22 10.64 -4.64
CA LEU A 146 11.32 11.06 -3.79
C LEU A 146 12.62 11.13 -4.61
N ASP A 147 13.27 12.30 -4.61
CA ASP A 147 14.62 12.50 -5.14
C ASP A 147 15.62 12.58 -3.99
N THR A 148 16.45 11.53 -3.86
CA THR A 148 17.59 11.49 -2.92
C THR A 148 18.93 11.45 -3.65
N SER A 149 18.95 11.74 -4.95
CA SER A 149 20.15 11.75 -5.77
C SER A 149 20.98 13.02 -5.52
N LEU A 150 22.31 12.89 -5.65
CA LEU A 150 23.25 14.00 -5.57
C LEU A 150 24.50 13.73 -6.41
N ALA A 151 25.22 14.78 -6.78
CA ALA A 151 26.53 14.62 -7.41
C ALA A 151 27.57 14.09 -6.43
N THR A 152 28.07 12.88 -6.68
CA THR A 152 29.10 12.23 -5.88
C THR A 152 30.50 12.30 -6.52
N SER A 153 31.51 11.82 -5.78
CA SER A 153 32.87 11.63 -6.30
C SER A 153 32.94 10.40 -7.22
N LEU A 154 34.01 10.24 -8.00
CA LEU A 154 34.16 9.16 -9.00
C LEU A 154 34.15 7.73 -8.42
N VAL A 155 34.26 7.60 -7.10
CA VAL A 155 34.33 6.33 -6.38
C VAL A 155 33.09 6.05 -5.53
N SER A 156 32.07 6.91 -5.61
CA SER A 156 30.85 6.79 -4.84
C SER A 156 29.63 6.98 -5.74
N SER A 157 28.60 6.17 -5.51
CA SER A 157 27.27 6.33 -6.10
C SER A 157 26.23 6.44 -4.99
N ASN A 158 26.56 7.17 -3.92
CA ASN A 158 25.68 7.35 -2.78
C ASN A 158 24.51 8.28 -3.09
N GLY A 159 23.40 8.03 -2.41
CA GLY A 159 22.29 8.97 -2.23
C GLY A 159 22.41 9.72 -0.91
N LEU A 160 21.60 10.75 -0.71
CA LEU A 160 21.48 11.46 0.56
C LEU A 160 20.02 11.75 0.87
N PHE A 161 19.52 11.13 1.94
CA PHE A 161 18.26 11.53 2.56
C PHE A 161 18.52 12.66 3.57
N SER A 162 18.62 13.89 3.06
CA SER A 162 18.95 15.07 3.88
C SER A 162 17.86 15.41 4.89
N GLU A 163 18.19 16.15 5.95
CA GLU A 163 17.21 16.63 6.95
C GLU A 163 16.12 17.49 6.32
N THR A 164 16.46 18.25 5.28
CA THR A 164 15.50 19.03 4.50
C THR A 164 14.50 18.13 3.78
N ILE A 165 14.98 17.08 3.10
CA ILE A 165 14.11 16.10 2.41
C ILE A 165 13.24 15.37 3.43
N GLU A 166 13.81 14.97 4.57
CA GLU A 166 13.09 14.33 5.67
C GLU A 166 11.92 15.21 6.17
N LYS A 167 12.20 16.49 6.45
CA LYS A 167 11.18 17.46 6.87
C LYS A 167 10.10 17.64 5.80
N ASN A 168 10.49 17.75 4.54
CA ASN A 168 9.55 17.92 3.42
C ASN A 168 8.69 16.67 3.23
N LEU A 169 9.26 15.47 3.31
CA LEU A 169 8.53 14.21 3.20
C LEU A 169 7.51 14.08 4.32
N LYS A 170 7.89 14.29 5.59
CA LYS A 170 6.95 14.28 6.72
C LYS A 170 5.81 15.28 6.52
N SER A 171 6.15 16.50 6.08
CA SER A 171 5.17 17.56 5.82
C SER A 171 4.21 17.21 4.67
N LEU A 172 4.71 16.56 3.62
CA LEU A 172 3.91 16.07 2.51
C LEU A 172 2.98 14.95 2.96
N LEU A 173 3.51 13.93 3.64
CA LEU A 173 2.74 12.78 4.11
C LEU A 173 1.61 13.19 5.06
N ALA A 174 1.84 14.20 5.92
CA ALA A 174 0.82 14.75 6.80
C ALA A 174 -0.36 15.44 6.08
N LYS A 175 -0.17 15.86 4.82
CA LYS A 175 -1.24 16.43 3.99
C LYS A 175 -2.06 15.37 3.25
N LEU A 176 -1.56 14.15 3.13
CA LEU A 176 -2.26 13.07 2.43
C LEU A 176 -3.35 12.47 3.32
N ASN A 177 -4.39 11.91 2.68
CA ASN A 177 -5.44 11.22 3.41
C ASN A 177 -4.88 9.92 4.04
N PRO A 178 -4.92 9.75 5.38
CA PRO A 178 -4.35 8.59 6.05
C PRO A 178 -5.07 7.27 5.71
N LYS A 179 -6.27 7.33 5.13
CA LYS A 179 -7.02 6.15 4.67
C LYS A 179 -6.61 5.67 3.28
N GLU A 180 -5.85 6.47 2.53
CA GLU A 180 -5.40 6.11 1.19
C GLU A 180 -4.02 5.46 1.25
N ASN A 181 -3.84 4.45 0.41
CA ASN A 181 -2.57 3.75 0.25
C ASN A 181 -1.58 4.65 -0.48
N ILE A 182 -0.30 4.47 -0.18
CA ILE A 182 0.79 5.21 -0.79
C ILE A 182 1.71 4.23 -1.52
N LEU A 183 1.98 4.54 -2.78
CA LEU A 183 3.06 3.98 -3.58
C LEU A 183 4.20 5.01 -3.58
N LEU A 184 5.29 4.69 -2.89
CA LEU A 184 6.47 5.55 -2.76
C LEU A 184 7.55 5.11 -3.76
N VAL A 185 8.12 6.06 -4.49
CA VAL A 185 9.17 5.82 -5.49
C VAL A 185 10.44 6.54 -5.07
N ASN A 186 11.54 5.80 -4.98
CA ASN A 186 12.88 6.34 -4.74
C ASN A 186 13.89 5.55 -5.58
N HIS A 187 14.98 6.17 -6.03
CA HIS A 187 15.95 5.44 -6.86
C HIS A 187 16.74 4.41 -6.05
N PHE A 188 17.15 4.78 -4.84
CA PHE A 188 17.99 3.95 -3.98
C PHE A 188 17.20 2.82 -3.31
N PRO A 189 17.82 1.64 -3.12
CA PRO A 189 17.14 0.47 -2.57
C PRO A 189 16.66 0.70 -1.14
N PHE A 190 15.61 -0.02 -0.74
CA PHE A 190 15.13 0.03 0.64
C PHE A 190 16.18 -0.53 1.62
N PHE A 191 16.78 -1.67 1.27
CA PHE A 191 17.87 -2.29 2.03
C PHE A 191 19.24 -1.78 1.60
N GLN A 192 20.05 -1.34 2.56
CA GLN A 192 21.34 -0.68 2.33
C GLN A 192 22.55 -1.61 2.55
N HIS A 193 22.36 -2.93 2.41
CA HIS A 193 23.38 -3.93 2.75
C HIS A 193 24.51 -4.09 1.72
N ASP A 194 24.45 -3.38 0.59
CA ASP A 194 25.47 -3.48 -0.44
C ASP A 194 26.64 -2.50 -0.21
N LEU A 195 27.84 -3.02 -0.52
CA LEU A 195 29.17 -2.42 -0.64
C LEU A 195 29.35 -0.96 -0.12
N PRO A 196 30.33 -0.71 0.78
CA PRO A 196 30.59 0.65 1.25
C PRO A 196 30.83 1.60 0.06
N LYS A 197 30.05 2.69 0.00
CA LYS A 197 30.00 3.74 -1.06
C LYS A 197 28.94 3.58 -2.17
N ARG A 198 27.93 2.71 -2.00
CA ARG A 198 26.73 2.61 -2.86
C ARG A 198 25.43 2.63 -2.06
N GLN A 199 25.32 3.55 -1.11
CA GLN A 199 24.25 3.58 -0.12
C GLN A 199 23.53 4.92 -0.09
N LEU A 200 22.28 4.90 0.38
CA LEU A 200 21.55 6.08 0.80
C LEU A 200 22.06 6.50 2.18
N ILE A 201 22.83 7.59 2.22
CA ILE A 201 23.26 8.20 3.48
C ILE A 201 22.00 8.67 4.22
N ARG A 202 21.91 8.34 5.51
CA ARG A 202 20.72 8.53 6.37
C ARG A 202 19.49 7.74 5.91
N GLY A 203 19.69 6.59 5.25
CA GLY A 203 18.62 5.71 4.80
C GLY A 203 17.78 5.12 5.93
N GLU A 204 18.36 4.92 7.12
CA GLU A 204 17.67 4.48 8.34
C GLU A 204 16.54 5.45 8.74
N HIS A 205 16.75 6.76 8.60
CA HIS A 205 15.70 7.74 8.89
C HIS A 205 14.53 7.67 7.90
N LEU A 206 14.80 7.30 6.63
CA LEU A 206 13.73 7.04 5.67
C LEU A 206 12.96 5.78 6.03
N GLN A 207 13.66 4.72 6.49
CA GLN A 207 13.02 3.50 6.98
C GLN A 207 12.16 3.76 8.23
N ASP A 208 12.61 4.61 9.17
CA ASP A 208 11.84 5.01 10.35
C ASP A 208 10.55 5.74 9.98
N ILE A 209 10.62 6.65 9.00
CA ILE A 209 9.42 7.29 8.45
C ILE A 209 8.51 6.24 7.85
N ILE A 210 9.01 5.39 6.94
CA ILE A 210 8.17 4.38 6.27
C ILE A 210 7.48 3.46 7.28
N SER A 211 8.20 3.04 8.33
CA SER A 211 7.66 2.21 9.41
C SER A 211 6.57 2.93 10.22
N SER A 212 6.65 4.25 10.32
CA SER A 212 5.67 5.08 11.04
C SER A 212 4.41 5.39 10.22
N TYR A 213 4.41 5.10 8.91
CA TYR A 213 3.29 5.35 8.00
C TYR A 213 2.82 4.03 7.37
N PRO A 214 1.96 3.26 8.06
CA PRO A 214 1.55 1.92 7.62
C PRO A 214 0.71 1.94 6.34
N ASN A 215 0.21 3.10 5.90
CA ASN A 215 -0.46 3.26 4.62
C ASN A 215 0.52 3.35 3.44
N ILE A 216 1.84 3.42 3.66
CA ILE A 216 2.85 3.18 2.62
C ILE A 216 2.91 1.68 2.35
N GLN A 217 2.21 1.26 1.30
CA GLN A 217 1.99 -0.16 0.98
C GLN A 217 3.00 -0.70 -0.04
N ILE A 218 3.57 0.16 -0.89
CA ILE A 218 4.50 -0.22 -1.96
C ILE A 218 5.68 0.75 -2.00
N TYR A 219 6.89 0.22 -2.12
CA TYR A 219 8.13 0.97 -2.34
C TYR A 219 8.78 0.51 -3.65
N LEU A 220 8.86 1.41 -4.63
CA LEU A 220 9.50 1.16 -5.92
C LEU A 220 10.92 1.73 -5.94
N HIS A 221 11.88 0.95 -6.42
CA HIS A 221 13.26 1.40 -6.63
C HIS A 221 13.98 0.77 -7.82
N GLY A 222 15.23 1.19 -8.01
CA GLY A 222 16.19 0.66 -8.98
C GLY A 222 17.58 0.57 -8.38
N HIS A 223 18.60 1.08 -9.11
CA HIS A 223 20.00 1.24 -8.68
C HIS A 223 20.82 -0.05 -8.56
N THR A 224 20.21 -1.13 -8.05
CA THR A 224 20.94 -2.40 -7.81
C THR A 224 21.24 -3.15 -9.10
N HIS A 225 20.49 -2.85 -10.17
CA HIS A 225 20.40 -3.61 -11.42
C HIS A 225 20.00 -5.08 -11.21
N ARG A 226 19.50 -5.43 -10.01
CA ARG A 226 19.03 -6.76 -9.64
C ARG A 226 17.54 -6.69 -9.40
N ARG A 227 16.78 -7.50 -10.14
CA ARG A 227 15.35 -7.67 -9.87
C ARG A 227 15.17 -8.27 -8.48
N THR A 228 14.39 -7.60 -7.64
CA THR A 228 14.08 -7.99 -6.27
C THR A 228 12.61 -7.72 -5.99
N LEU A 229 11.92 -8.69 -5.39
CA LEU A 229 10.56 -8.54 -4.90
C LEU A 229 10.54 -9.11 -3.48
N ALA A 230 10.18 -8.28 -2.50
CA ALA A 230 10.14 -8.68 -1.10
C ALA A 230 8.87 -8.17 -0.43
N ASP A 231 8.01 -9.09 0.02
CA ASP A 231 6.81 -8.76 0.78
C ASP A 231 7.14 -8.63 2.27
N LEU A 232 7.31 -7.39 2.74
CA LEU A 232 7.62 -7.08 4.13
C LEU A 232 6.39 -6.66 4.94
N ARG A 233 5.19 -6.71 4.33
CA ARG A 233 3.93 -6.30 4.96
C ARG A 233 3.56 -7.13 6.19
N PRO A 234 3.91 -8.42 6.32
CA PRO A 234 3.76 -9.14 7.58
C PRO A 234 4.49 -8.50 8.76
N ASN A 235 5.55 -7.72 8.50
CA ASN A 235 6.34 -7.01 9.51
C ASN A 235 5.98 -5.51 9.61
N GLY A 236 4.87 -5.07 9.01
CA GLY A 236 4.45 -3.67 9.02
C GLY A 236 5.22 -2.75 8.06
N LEU A 237 5.95 -3.31 7.09
CA LEU A 237 6.72 -2.57 6.08
C LEU A 237 6.11 -2.75 4.67
N PRO A 238 6.43 -1.90 3.68
CA PRO A 238 5.85 -1.99 2.34
C PRO A 238 6.30 -3.25 1.58
N LEU A 239 5.54 -3.57 0.53
CA LEU A 239 6.02 -4.42 -0.56
C LEU A 239 7.15 -3.70 -1.31
N ILE A 240 8.34 -4.29 -1.34
CA ILE A 240 9.51 -3.73 -2.02
C ILE A 240 9.61 -4.30 -3.44
N CYS A 241 9.65 -3.42 -4.44
CA CYS A 241 9.75 -3.80 -5.84
C CYS A 241 10.93 -3.10 -6.53
N ASP A 242 11.92 -3.87 -6.94
CA ASP A 242 13.00 -3.44 -7.84
C ASP A 242 12.69 -3.95 -9.26
N SER A 243 12.64 -3.04 -10.24
CA SER A 243 12.41 -3.41 -11.64
C SER A 243 13.66 -3.98 -12.34
N GLY A 244 14.82 -3.95 -11.69
CA GLY A 244 16.12 -4.27 -12.25
C GLY A 244 16.61 -3.14 -13.16
N SER A 245 17.14 -3.48 -14.33
CA SER A 245 17.61 -2.48 -15.30
C SER A 245 17.04 -2.75 -16.67
N THR A 246 16.21 -1.84 -17.16
CA THR A 246 15.52 -2.03 -18.45
C THR A 246 16.49 -1.90 -19.62
N GLY A 247 17.50 -1.03 -19.53
CA GLY A 247 18.48 -0.81 -20.61
C GLY A 247 19.53 -1.91 -20.76
N HIS A 248 19.68 -2.78 -19.76
CA HIS A 248 20.73 -3.81 -19.72
C HIS A 248 20.45 -5.00 -20.64
N LYS A 249 21.49 -5.75 -21.03
CA LYS A 249 21.39 -6.94 -21.91
C LYS A 249 20.41 -8.00 -21.38
N THR A 250 20.42 -8.23 -20.06
CA THR A 250 19.47 -9.09 -19.33
C THR A 250 18.36 -8.27 -18.70
N GLY A 251 17.83 -7.30 -19.45
CA GLY A 251 16.99 -6.26 -18.89
C GLY A 251 15.69 -6.77 -18.30
N SER A 252 15.10 -5.98 -17.41
CA SER A 252 13.82 -6.31 -16.77
C SER A 252 12.96 -5.06 -16.55
N TRP A 253 11.67 -5.30 -16.35
CA TRP A 253 10.70 -4.30 -15.91
C TRP A 253 9.50 -4.99 -15.25
N ASN A 254 8.66 -4.22 -14.57
CA ASN A 254 7.47 -4.73 -13.89
C ASN A 254 6.19 -4.14 -14.49
N LEU A 255 5.19 -4.97 -14.76
CA LEU A 255 3.81 -4.55 -15.00
C LEU A 255 3.02 -4.69 -13.70
N MET A 256 2.35 -3.60 -13.31
CA MET A 256 1.51 -3.53 -12.11
C MET A 256 0.07 -3.25 -12.52
N GLU A 257 -0.83 -4.20 -12.29
CA GLU A 257 -2.28 -3.99 -12.40
C GLU A 257 -2.83 -3.67 -11.02
N LEU A 258 -2.97 -2.38 -10.74
CA LEU A 258 -3.33 -1.86 -9.43
C LEU A 258 -4.84 -1.56 -9.37
N SER A 259 -5.50 -2.12 -8.38
CA SER A 259 -6.88 -1.83 -8.02
C SER A 259 -6.94 -1.07 -6.69
N GLN A 260 -8.14 -0.78 -6.19
CA GLN A 260 -8.29 -0.14 -4.89
C GLN A 260 -7.68 -0.99 -3.77
N ASN A 261 -7.84 -2.32 -3.82
CA ASN A 261 -7.51 -3.24 -2.74
C ASN A 261 -6.55 -4.37 -3.17
N SER A 262 -6.02 -4.36 -4.38
CA SER A 262 -5.13 -5.43 -4.85
C SER A 262 -4.10 -4.93 -5.86
N LEU A 263 -2.99 -5.65 -5.96
CA LEU A 263 -1.98 -5.51 -7.00
C LEU A 263 -1.72 -6.88 -7.62
N GLU A 264 -1.80 -6.98 -8.94
CA GLU A 264 -1.15 -8.05 -9.68
C GLU A 264 0.15 -7.50 -10.28
N LEU A 265 1.27 -8.16 -9.97
CA LEU A 265 2.62 -7.74 -10.38
C LEU A 265 3.21 -8.82 -11.29
N SER A 266 3.40 -8.49 -12.56
CA SER A 266 4.09 -9.35 -13.53
C SER A 266 5.50 -8.83 -13.82
N VAL A 267 6.49 -9.69 -13.67
CA VAL A 267 7.90 -9.39 -13.95
C VAL A 267 8.21 -9.81 -15.38
N HIS A 268 8.71 -8.86 -16.15
CA HIS A 268 9.16 -9.07 -17.51
C HIS A 268 10.69 -9.08 -17.57
N LYS A 269 11.24 -10.02 -18.32
CA LYS A 269 12.68 -10.14 -18.55
C LYS A 269 12.97 -10.25 -20.04
N TRP A 270 14.09 -9.66 -20.44
CA TRP A 270 14.57 -9.73 -21.80
C TRP A 270 15.46 -10.94 -22.03
N GLU A 271 15.17 -11.66 -23.11
CA GLU A 271 16.02 -12.71 -23.67
C GLU A 271 16.23 -12.45 -25.17
N GLU A 272 15.35 -12.96 -26.03
CA GLU A 272 15.23 -12.56 -27.45
C GLU A 272 14.08 -11.56 -27.65
N SER A 273 13.08 -11.64 -26.76
CA SER A 273 11.93 -10.76 -26.62
C SER A 273 11.64 -10.54 -25.13
N TRP A 274 10.65 -9.69 -24.82
CA TRP A 274 10.17 -9.52 -23.45
C TRP A 274 9.24 -10.66 -23.04
N ASN A 275 9.68 -11.48 -22.08
CA ASN A 275 8.94 -12.62 -21.57
C ASN A 275 8.46 -12.34 -20.14
N VAL A 276 7.25 -12.78 -19.79
CA VAL A 276 6.78 -12.81 -18.40
C VAL A 276 7.46 -13.99 -17.72
N ILE A 277 8.14 -13.75 -16.60
CA ILE A 277 8.87 -14.81 -15.87
C ILE A 277 8.28 -15.11 -14.49
N ASP A 278 7.46 -14.21 -13.95
CA ASP A 278 6.86 -14.33 -12.62
C ASP A 278 5.62 -13.41 -12.56
N THR A 279 4.53 -13.88 -11.94
CA THR A 279 3.33 -13.09 -11.68
C THR A 279 2.84 -13.39 -10.27
N GLN A 280 2.67 -12.36 -9.46
CA GLN A 280 2.21 -12.48 -8.07
C GLN A 280 1.07 -11.51 -7.79
N THR A 281 0.13 -11.93 -6.94
CA THR A 281 -1.03 -11.12 -6.55
C THR A 281 -0.97 -10.80 -5.06
N PHE A 282 -1.22 -9.54 -4.73
CA PHE A 282 -1.19 -9.00 -3.38
C PHE A 282 -2.53 -8.33 -3.05
N SER A 283 -3.06 -8.55 -1.83
CA SER A 283 -4.24 -7.87 -1.30
C SER A 283 -3.84 -6.77 -0.31
N PHE A 284 -4.56 -5.65 -0.35
CA PHE A 284 -4.42 -4.46 0.51
C PHE A 284 -5.73 -4.13 1.23
N GLU A 285 -6.61 -5.11 1.46
CA GLU A 285 -7.84 -4.87 2.21
C GLU A 285 -7.53 -4.21 3.57
N ALA A 286 -8.26 -3.12 3.85
CA ALA A 286 -8.19 -2.45 5.14
C ALA A 286 -8.55 -3.46 6.23
N LYS A 287 -7.57 -3.79 7.08
CA LYS A 287 -7.81 -4.65 8.23
C LYS A 287 -8.85 -3.97 9.13
N PRO A 288 -9.91 -4.66 9.56
CA PRO A 288 -10.87 -4.07 10.50
C PRO A 288 -10.15 -3.70 11.80
N TRP A 289 -10.69 -2.76 12.56
CA TRP A 289 -10.05 -2.28 13.80
C TRP A 289 -9.85 -3.40 14.84
N TYR A 290 -10.62 -4.49 14.74
CA TYR A 290 -10.52 -5.71 15.55
C TYR A 290 -9.60 -6.78 14.93
N ALA A 291 -8.71 -6.43 14.00
CA ALA A 291 -7.91 -7.42 13.29
C ALA A 291 -6.93 -8.22 14.15
N ASN A 292 -6.55 -7.69 15.32
CA ASN A 292 -5.75 -8.40 16.30
C ASN A 292 -6.59 -9.29 17.24
N GLY A 293 -7.88 -9.44 16.96
CA GLY A 293 -8.84 -10.08 17.85
C GLY A 293 -9.34 -9.14 18.94
N LEU A 294 -10.36 -9.59 19.66
CA LEU A 294 -10.95 -8.91 20.82
C LEU A 294 -11.18 -9.89 21.96
N ARG A 295 -11.11 -9.40 23.19
CA ARG A 295 -11.32 -10.23 24.38
C ARG A 295 -12.77 -10.15 24.82
N PHE A 296 -13.42 -11.31 24.93
CA PHE A 296 -14.78 -11.38 25.46
C PHE A 296 -15.03 -12.66 26.25
N LYS A 297 -15.64 -12.53 27.43
CA LYS A 297 -16.16 -13.65 28.24
C LYS A 297 -17.48 -13.24 28.86
N CYS A 298 -18.56 -13.92 28.51
CA CYS A 298 -19.84 -13.71 29.18
C CYS A 298 -19.73 -14.10 30.66
N THR A 299 -20.03 -13.17 31.57
CA THR A 299 -20.01 -13.41 33.03
C THR A 299 -21.36 -13.87 33.59
N GLY A 300 -22.39 -14.00 32.74
CA GLY A 300 -23.75 -14.31 33.19
C GLY A 300 -24.35 -13.19 34.06
N CYS A 301 -24.00 -11.93 33.80
CA CYS A 301 -24.44 -10.79 34.61
C CYS A 301 -25.87 -10.33 34.34
N GLY A 302 -26.49 -10.75 33.23
CA GLY A 302 -27.86 -10.37 32.85
C GLY A 302 -28.01 -8.97 32.25
N LYS A 303 -26.97 -8.12 32.28
CA LYS A 303 -27.04 -6.71 31.86
C LYS A 303 -27.48 -6.50 30.40
N CYS A 304 -27.14 -7.41 29.49
CA CYS A 304 -27.59 -7.37 28.09
C CYS A 304 -29.09 -7.67 27.91
N CYS A 305 -29.75 -8.20 28.93
CA CYS A 305 -31.18 -8.53 28.95
C CYS A 305 -32.01 -7.51 29.73
N THR A 306 -31.38 -6.46 30.27
CA THR A 306 -31.99 -5.46 31.14
C THR A 306 -32.20 -4.13 30.41
N GLY A 307 -33.33 -3.48 30.67
CA GLY A 307 -33.66 -2.16 30.13
C GLY A 307 -34.23 -2.17 28.70
N ALA A 308 -34.36 -0.97 28.13
CA ALA A 308 -35.05 -0.77 26.86
C ALA A 308 -34.28 -1.35 25.65
N GLY A 309 -34.99 -2.12 24.83
CA GLY A 309 -34.48 -2.70 23.59
C GLY A 309 -35.46 -3.74 23.03
N PHE A 310 -35.20 -4.23 21.83
CA PHE A 310 -35.97 -5.31 21.22
C PHE A 310 -35.06 -6.53 21.02
N VAL A 311 -35.55 -7.70 21.42
CA VAL A 311 -34.96 -8.99 21.01
C VAL A 311 -35.78 -9.51 19.85
N TRP A 312 -35.27 -9.29 18.64
CA TRP A 312 -35.91 -9.70 17.39
C TRP A 312 -35.82 -11.22 17.23
N LEU A 313 -36.88 -11.81 16.68
CA LEU A 313 -36.93 -13.24 16.43
C LEU A 313 -36.94 -13.53 14.93
N GLN A 314 -36.00 -14.37 14.50
CA GLN A 314 -36.07 -15.03 13.21
C GLN A 314 -36.95 -16.28 13.29
N GLU A 315 -37.28 -16.85 12.13
CA GLU A 315 -38.11 -18.06 12.05
C GLU A 315 -37.50 -19.24 12.81
N GLU A 316 -36.18 -19.42 12.71
CA GLU A 316 -35.44 -20.45 13.42
C GLU A 316 -35.44 -20.22 14.95
N ASP A 317 -35.36 -18.96 15.40
CA ASP A 317 -35.42 -18.64 16.83
C ASP A 317 -36.77 -19.03 17.41
N THR A 318 -37.85 -18.75 16.68
CA THR A 318 -39.20 -19.12 17.10
C THR A 318 -39.37 -20.63 17.14
N HIS A 319 -38.84 -21.35 16.16
CA HIS A 319 -38.84 -22.81 16.16
C HIS A 319 -38.13 -23.36 17.40
N ASN A 320 -36.92 -22.90 17.68
CA ASN A 320 -36.11 -23.37 18.81
C ASN A 320 -36.76 -23.06 20.17
N LEU A 321 -37.29 -21.85 20.34
CA LEU A 321 -37.96 -21.43 21.56
C LEU A 321 -39.30 -22.17 21.78
N SER A 322 -40.09 -22.37 20.72
CA SER A 322 -41.34 -23.13 20.82
C SER A 322 -41.08 -24.58 21.26
N LYS A 323 -40.03 -25.21 20.71
CA LYS A 323 -39.59 -26.55 21.11
C LYS A 323 -39.10 -26.57 22.56
N HIS A 324 -38.36 -25.56 23.00
CA HIS A 324 -37.88 -25.45 24.39
C HIS A 324 -39.03 -25.45 25.40
N PHE A 325 -40.12 -24.73 25.11
CA PHE A 325 -41.32 -24.68 25.97
C PHE A 325 -42.35 -25.79 25.71
N ASN A 326 -42.08 -26.69 24.76
CA ASN A 326 -43.04 -27.71 24.29
C ASN A 326 -44.39 -27.11 23.87
N LEU A 327 -44.34 -26.02 23.11
CA LEU A 327 -45.51 -25.30 22.57
C LEU A 327 -45.51 -25.38 21.04
N SER A 328 -46.71 -25.23 20.44
CA SER A 328 -46.78 -24.92 19.01
C SER A 328 -46.20 -23.52 18.74
N ARG A 329 -45.73 -23.29 17.52
CA ARG A 329 -45.23 -21.98 17.08
C ARG A 329 -46.24 -20.86 17.38
N GLU A 330 -47.51 -21.07 17.03
CA GLU A 330 -48.59 -20.09 17.27
C GLU A 330 -48.80 -19.81 18.76
N ALA A 331 -48.81 -20.85 19.60
CA ALA A 331 -48.96 -20.69 21.05
C ALA A 331 -47.77 -19.94 21.66
N PHE A 332 -46.54 -20.23 21.21
CA PHE A 332 -45.35 -19.51 21.65
C PHE A 332 -45.42 -18.03 21.27
N MET A 333 -45.68 -17.74 19.99
CA MET A 333 -45.77 -16.36 19.48
C MET A 333 -46.82 -15.57 20.26
N LYS A 334 -48.01 -16.13 20.45
CA LYS A 334 -49.10 -15.47 21.19
C LYS A 334 -48.74 -15.18 22.65
N LYS A 335 -47.94 -16.05 23.28
CA LYS A 335 -47.65 -15.98 24.72
C LYS A 335 -46.43 -15.12 25.06
N TYR A 336 -45.40 -15.13 24.21
CA TYR A 336 -44.08 -14.58 24.55
C TYR A 336 -43.58 -13.50 23.60
N THR A 337 -44.35 -13.13 22.58
CA THR A 337 -43.91 -12.15 21.57
C THR A 337 -44.92 -11.03 21.37
N ARG A 338 -44.46 -9.92 20.82
CA ARG A 338 -45.27 -8.82 20.31
C ARG A 338 -44.81 -8.43 18.92
N GLN A 339 -45.75 -7.91 18.13
CA GLN A 339 -45.45 -7.41 16.80
C GLN A 339 -45.03 -5.93 16.88
N VAL A 340 -43.96 -5.59 16.17
CA VAL A 340 -43.40 -4.24 16.10
C VAL A 340 -43.12 -3.93 14.64
N GLY A 341 -44.03 -3.17 14.01
CA GLY A 341 -44.02 -3.03 12.56
C GLY A 341 -44.29 -4.38 11.87
N PHE A 342 -43.38 -4.80 10.99
CA PHE A 342 -43.47 -6.08 10.29
C PHE A 342 -42.76 -7.23 11.03
N ASP A 343 -41.98 -6.92 12.07
CA ASP A 343 -41.14 -7.88 12.77
C ASP A 343 -41.75 -8.31 14.10
N SER A 344 -41.27 -9.45 14.62
CA SER A 344 -41.67 -9.98 15.93
C SER A 344 -40.52 -9.87 16.92
N ALA A 345 -40.83 -9.38 18.12
CA ALA A 345 -39.89 -9.27 19.23
C ALA A 345 -40.40 -10.03 20.46
N LEU A 346 -39.50 -10.49 21.31
CA LEU A 346 -39.86 -11.00 22.64
C LEU A 346 -40.53 -9.91 23.47
N LEU A 347 -41.44 -10.32 24.35
CA LEU A 347 -42.02 -9.46 25.37
C LEU A 347 -40.99 -9.06 26.43
N GLU A 348 -41.25 -7.92 27.05
CA GLU A 348 -40.55 -7.41 28.22
C GLU A 348 -41.41 -7.56 29.49
N ASP A 349 -40.80 -7.68 30.66
CA ASP A 349 -41.50 -7.62 31.95
C ASP A 349 -42.02 -6.19 32.16
N PRO A 350 -43.35 -6.00 32.35
CA PRO A 350 -43.94 -4.67 32.46
C PRO A 350 -43.48 -3.88 33.70
N LYS A 351 -42.86 -4.51 34.69
CA LYS A 351 -42.42 -3.83 35.92
C LYS A 351 -41.12 -3.06 35.75
N ASP A 352 -40.21 -3.58 34.94
CA ASP A 352 -38.84 -3.06 34.84
C ASP A 352 -38.29 -2.99 33.41
N GLY A 353 -39.02 -3.55 32.44
CA GLY A 353 -38.65 -3.53 31.02
C GLY A 353 -37.62 -4.58 30.63
N ASP A 354 -37.28 -5.53 31.51
CA ASP A 354 -36.31 -6.58 31.19
C ASP A 354 -36.91 -7.64 30.26
N CYS A 355 -36.07 -8.42 29.58
CA CYS A 355 -36.53 -9.55 28.80
C CYS A 355 -37.40 -10.52 29.64
N ILE A 356 -38.53 -10.98 29.11
CA ILE A 356 -39.47 -11.90 29.79
C ILE A 356 -38.84 -13.20 30.33
N PHE A 357 -37.70 -13.61 29.76
CA PHE A 357 -36.96 -14.81 30.16
C PHE A 357 -35.80 -14.53 31.12
N LEU A 358 -35.59 -13.29 31.57
CA LEU A 358 -34.61 -12.96 32.60
C LEU A 358 -35.22 -13.22 33.99
N LYS A 359 -34.57 -14.06 34.79
CA LYS A 359 -34.92 -14.39 36.18
C LYS A 359 -33.86 -13.86 37.14
N ASP A 360 -34.31 -13.40 38.30
CA ASP A 360 -33.46 -12.88 39.38
C ASP A 360 -32.42 -11.84 38.91
N LYS A 361 -32.76 -11.08 37.86
CA LYS A 361 -31.88 -10.09 37.19
C LYS A 361 -30.56 -10.63 36.64
N ARG A 362 -30.37 -11.95 36.57
CA ARG A 362 -29.10 -12.56 36.16
C ARG A 362 -29.23 -13.79 35.28
N PHE A 363 -30.26 -14.61 35.49
CA PHE A 363 -30.37 -15.91 34.86
C PHE A 363 -31.30 -15.87 33.64
N CYS A 364 -30.83 -16.35 32.49
CA CYS A 364 -31.69 -16.52 31.32
C CYS A 364 -32.31 -17.92 31.33
N GLU A 365 -33.63 -17.99 31.48
CA GLU A 365 -34.39 -19.25 31.49
C GLU A 365 -34.18 -20.08 30.22
N VAL A 366 -33.97 -19.40 29.09
CA VAL A 366 -33.82 -20.01 27.76
C VAL A 366 -32.37 -20.00 27.25
N TYR A 367 -31.36 -20.04 28.14
CA TYR A 367 -29.95 -19.82 27.76
C TYR A 367 -29.48 -20.68 26.56
N GLU A 368 -29.84 -21.96 26.53
CA GLU A 368 -29.47 -22.88 25.43
C GLU A 368 -30.31 -22.66 24.16
N ALA A 369 -31.51 -22.10 24.29
CA ALA A 369 -32.43 -21.82 23.18
C ALA A 369 -32.46 -20.33 22.81
N ARG A 370 -31.47 -19.55 23.24
CA ARG A 370 -31.41 -18.10 23.04
C ARG A 370 -31.55 -17.74 21.55
N PRO A 371 -32.29 -16.66 21.23
CA PRO A 371 -32.32 -16.11 19.88
C PRO A 371 -30.91 -15.85 19.35
N LYS A 372 -30.78 -15.87 18.01
CA LYS A 372 -29.53 -15.58 17.31
C LYS A 372 -28.89 -14.28 17.79
N GLN A 373 -29.68 -13.19 17.86
CA GLN A 373 -29.24 -11.89 18.39
C GLN A 373 -28.59 -12.03 19.78
N CYS A 374 -29.19 -12.79 20.70
CA CYS A 374 -28.65 -12.99 22.04
C CYS A 374 -27.39 -13.88 22.07
N ARG A 375 -27.25 -14.82 21.12
CA ARG A 375 -26.09 -15.72 21.03
C ARG A 375 -24.87 -15.03 20.42
N THR A 376 -25.07 -14.10 19.49
CA THR A 376 -23.97 -13.42 18.80
C THR A 376 -23.43 -12.21 19.53
N PHE A 377 -24.05 -11.77 20.64
CA PHE A 377 -23.49 -10.70 21.48
C PHE A 377 -22.05 -11.05 21.94
N PRO A 378 -21.06 -10.12 21.85
CA PRO A 378 -21.17 -8.69 21.52
C PRO A 378 -20.90 -8.37 20.03
N TRP A 379 -20.88 -9.37 19.15
CA TRP A 379 -20.51 -9.25 17.72
C TRP A 379 -21.64 -8.68 16.85
N TRP A 380 -22.36 -7.68 17.35
CA TRP A 380 -23.40 -6.99 16.60
C TRP A 380 -22.77 -5.92 15.70
N PRO A 381 -23.29 -5.69 14.48
CA PRO A 381 -22.74 -4.69 13.56
C PRO A 381 -22.59 -3.29 14.17
N ASP A 382 -23.53 -2.87 15.02
CA ASP A 382 -23.50 -1.56 15.68
C ASP A 382 -22.38 -1.44 16.72
N ILE A 383 -22.13 -2.49 17.51
CA ILE A 383 -21.02 -2.54 18.48
C ILE A 383 -19.67 -2.60 17.74
N MET A 384 -19.60 -3.40 16.67
CA MET A 384 -18.38 -3.66 15.91
C MET A 384 -18.02 -2.54 14.92
N LYS A 385 -18.81 -1.47 14.86
CA LYS A 385 -18.68 -0.39 13.88
C LYS A 385 -17.37 0.39 14.03
N SER A 386 -16.92 0.65 15.25
CA SER A 386 -15.65 1.34 15.53
C SER A 386 -15.14 1.05 16.95
N PRO A 387 -13.87 1.35 17.25
CA PRO A 387 -13.35 1.22 18.62
C PRO A 387 -14.15 2.01 19.65
N SER A 388 -14.70 3.17 19.27
CA SER A 388 -15.54 3.98 20.16
C SER A 388 -16.82 3.25 20.57
N HIS A 389 -17.49 2.54 19.64
CA HIS A 389 -18.73 1.81 19.98
C HIS A 389 -18.44 0.61 20.90
N TRP A 390 -17.27 -0.02 20.73
CA TRP A 390 -16.81 -1.07 21.65
C TRP A 390 -16.55 -0.53 23.06
N GLU A 391 -15.90 0.62 23.18
CA GLU A 391 -15.69 1.29 24.48
C GLU A 391 -17.00 1.78 25.11
N ASP A 392 -17.94 2.28 24.31
CA ASP A 392 -19.27 2.64 24.80
C ASP A 392 -20.00 1.42 25.37
N GLU A 393 -19.92 0.26 24.71
CA GLU A 393 -20.57 -0.97 25.17
C GLU A 393 -19.89 -1.58 26.41
N LYS A 394 -18.58 -1.36 26.61
CA LYS A 394 -17.87 -1.75 27.85
C LYS A 394 -18.46 -1.13 29.11
N SER A 395 -19.07 0.05 28.99
CA SER A 395 -19.78 0.68 30.11
C SER A 395 -21.00 -0.13 30.57
N ARG A 396 -21.54 -0.99 29.70
CA ARG A 396 -22.74 -1.82 29.95
C ARG A 396 -22.39 -3.27 30.23
N CYS A 397 -21.34 -3.80 29.62
CA CYS A 397 -20.95 -5.19 29.75
C CYS A 397 -19.50 -5.36 30.22
N GLU A 398 -19.37 -5.87 31.45
CA GLU A 398 -18.08 -6.17 32.10
C GLU A 398 -17.30 -7.33 31.45
N GLY A 399 -17.92 -8.05 30.50
CA GLY A 399 -17.29 -9.16 29.80
C GLY A 399 -16.38 -8.75 28.65
N LEU A 400 -16.53 -7.51 28.13
CA LEU A 400 -15.69 -6.96 27.06
C LEU A 400 -14.34 -6.54 27.66
N ASP A 401 -13.24 -7.00 27.07
CA ASP A 401 -11.87 -6.81 27.54
C ASP A 401 -11.60 -7.29 28.98
N HIS A 402 -12.42 -8.20 29.50
CA HIS A 402 -12.20 -8.79 30.83
C HIS A 402 -10.83 -9.48 30.88
N GLU A 403 -10.10 -9.35 31.99
CA GLU A 403 -8.72 -9.84 32.11
C GLU A 403 -8.60 -11.35 31.85
N GLU A 404 -9.55 -12.13 32.37
CA GLU A 404 -9.65 -13.57 32.14
C GLU A 404 -10.34 -13.99 30.83
N ALA A 405 -10.74 -13.04 29.97
CA ALA A 405 -11.42 -13.38 28.74
C ALA A 405 -10.45 -13.95 27.69
N PRO A 406 -10.85 -15.02 26.98
CA PRO A 406 -10.08 -15.50 25.84
C PRO A 406 -10.01 -14.42 24.76
N LEU A 407 -8.89 -14.40 24.03
CA LEU A 407 -8.77 -13.60 22.82
C LEU A 407 -9.49 -14.34 21.68
N ILE A 408 -10.52 -13.71 21.14
CA ILE A 408 -11.31 -14.24 20.03
C ILE A 408 -10.67 -13.76 18.72
N SER A 409 -10.42 -14.68 17.80
CA SER A 409 -9.71 -14.40 16.55
C SER A 409 -10.58 -13.59 15.57
N ILE A 410 -9.95 -12.90 14.62
CA ILE A 410 -10.66 -12.18 13.55
C ILE A 410 -11.61 -13.11 12.76
N ASP A 411 -11.22 -14.36 12.52
CA ASP A 411 -12.03 -15.31 11.76
C ASP A 411 -13.29 -15.71 12.53
N GLU A 412 -13.18 -15.91 13.83
CA GLU A 412 -14.32 -16.20 14.69
C GLU A 412 -15.24 -14.99 14.86
N ILE A 413 -14.69 -13.78 14.97
CA ILE A 413 -15.47 -12.53 14.99
C ILE A 413 -16.25 -12.37 13.68
N LYS A 414 -15.60 -12.58 12.52
CA LYS A 414 -16.25 -12.51 11.20
C LYS A 414 -17.38 -13.51 11.06
N LYS A 415 -17.17 -14.76 11.47
CA LYS A 415 -18.20 -15.81 11.46
C LYS A 415 -19.43 -15.42 12.29
N ASN A 416 -19.22 -14.80 13.46
CA ASN A 416 -20.33 -14.30 14.28
C ASN A 416 -21.02 -13.10 13.65
N LEU A 417 -20.31 -12.17 13.01
CA LEU A 417 -20.89 -11.02 12.31
C LEU A 417 -21.74 -11.42 11.11
N GLU A 418 -21.31 -12.40 10.31
CA GLU A 418 -22.11 -12.97 9.21
C GLU A 418 -23.37 -13.68 9.73
N SER A 419 -23.33 -14.10 11.00
CA SER A 419 -24.44 -14.74 11.70
C SER A 419 -25.30 -13.75 12.49
N SER A 420 -24.97 -12.47 12.59
CA SER A 420 -25.74 -11.50 13.40
C SER A 420 -26.92 -10.90 12.66
#